data_AF-A0A9R1B8C5-F1
#
_entry.id   AF-A0A9R1B8C5-F1
#
_cell.length_a   1.000
_cell.length_b   1.000
_cell.length_c   1.000
_cell.angle_alpha   90.00
_cell.angle_beta   90.00
_cell.angle_gamma   90.00
#
_symmetry.space_group_name_H-M   'P 1'
#
loop_
_entity.id
_entity.type
_entity.pdbx_description
1 polymer ?
#
loop_
_entity_poly.entity_id
_entity_poly.type
_entity_poly.pdbx_seq_one_letter_code
_entity_poly.pdbx_strand_id
1 'polypeptide(L)'
;MAQSPASSAVAAPAPCEGERKAPAINGELWHACAGPLVSLPPVGSLVVYFPQGHSEQVAASMQKDVEAHVPSYPNLPSKLICLLHSVTLQADPDTDEVYAQMTLQPVNTYAKEALQLSELALRQARPQMEFFCKTLTASDTSTHGGFSVPRRAAEKIFPSLDFSLQPPCQELQARDIHDNVWTFRHIFRGQPKRHLLTTGWSLFVSGKKLFAGDSVIFVRDEKQQLLLGIRRANRQPTNISSSVLSSDSMHIGVLAAAAHASANTSPFTIFYNPRASPTEFVIPFAKYQKAMYSNQISLGMRFRMMCETEELGTRRYMGTITGISDLDPVRWKNSQWRSLQVGFTNAILIAALALCYSF
;
A
#
# COMPACT_ATOMS: atom_id res chain seq x y z
N MET A 1 15.73 61.02 45.01
CA MET A 1 16.04 60.47 43.68
C MET A 1 16.10 58.95 43.81
N ALA A 2 15.14 58.25 43.23
CA ALA A 2 15.15 56.85 42.78
C ALA A 2 13.71 56.32 42.78
N GLN A 3 13.07 56.36 41.61
CA GLN A 3 11.78 55.73 41.35
C GLN A 3 11.95 54.21 41.36
N SER A 4 11.04 53.50 42.05
CA SER A 4 10.93 52.04 41.97
C SER A 4 9.95 51.67 40.84
N PRO A 5 10.28 50.75 39.93
CA PRO A 5 9.42 50.43 38.80
C PRO A 5 8.31 49.43 39.19
N ALA A 6 7.13 49.63 38.61
CA ALA A 6 5.99 48.74 38.71
C ALA A 6 6.28 47.39 38.03
N SER A 7 6.03 46.29 38.74
CA SER A 7 6.09 44.93 38.19
C SER A 7 4.85 44.67 37.32
N SER A 8 5.00 44.69 36.00
CA SER A 8 4.00 44.19 35.07
C SER A 8 4.00 42.65 35.09
N ALA A 9 2.95 42.05 35.66
CA ALA A 9 2.73 40.61 35.58
C ALA A 9 2.42 40.24 34.13
N VAL A 10 3.35 39.54 33.49
CA VAL A 10 3.14 38.95 32.16
C VAL A 10 2.25 37.73 32.34
N ALA A 11 1.03 37.80 31.84
CA ALA A 11 0.12 36.67 31.77
C ALA A 11 0.73 35.60 30.85
N ALA A 12 0.88 34.38 31.37
CA ALA A 12 1.29 33.23 30.60
C ALA A 12 0.25 32.93 29.51
N PRO A 13 0.66 32.63 28.26
CA PRO A 13 -0.29 32.23 27.23
C PRO A 13 -0.90 30.87 27.60
N ALA A 14 -2.22 30.78 27.52
CA ALA A 14 -2.98 29.55 27.67
C ALA A 14 -2.49 28.50 26.65
N PRO A 15 -2.50 27.20 27.00
CA PRO A 15 -2.12 26.16 26.05
C PRO A 15 -3.14 26.14 24.90
N CYS A 16 -2.66 26.35 23.68
CA CYS A 16 -3.47 26.17 22.48
C CYS A 16 -4.14 24.80 22.52
N GLU A 17 -5.45 24.81 22.33
CA GLU A 17 -6.28 23.62 22.22
C GLU A 17 -5.65 22.63 21.26
N GLY A 18 -5.46 21.40 21.75
CA GLY A 18 -4.71 20.37 21.07
C GLY A 18 -5.19 20.13 19.64
N GLU A 19 -4.22 20.06 18.72
CA GLU A 19 -4.41 19.38 17.44
C GLU A 19 -5.11 18.05 17.72
N ARG A 20 -6.37 17.94 17.31
CA ARG A 20 -7.08 16.65 17.33
C ARG A 20 -6.28 15.73 16.44
N LYS A 21 -5.46 14.88 17.07
CA LYS A 21 -4.73 13.80 16.40
C LYS A 21 -5.76 13.08 15.55
N ALA A 22 -5.58 13.10 14.23
CA ALA A 22 -6.49 12.41 13.32
C ALA A 22 -6.67 10.97 13.81
N PRO A 23 -7.91 10.45 13.82
CA PRO A 23 -8.15 9.09 14.30
C PRO A 23 -7.24 8.12 13.54
N ALA A 24 -6.70 7.15 14.28
CA ALA A 24 -5.79 6.17 13.70
C ALA A 24 -6.52 5.36 12.63
N ILE A 25 -5.95 5.30 11.42
CA ILE A 25 -6.51 4.51 10.32
C ILE A 25 -6.65 3.04 10.75
N ASN A 26 -7.81 2.45 10.45
CA ASN A 26 -8.04 1.04 10.69
C ASN A 26 -7.08 0.19 9.83
N GLY A 27 -6.20 -0.56 10.48
CA GLY A 27 -5.15 -1.33 9.83
C GLY A 27 -5.68 -2.44 8.91
N GLU A 28 -6.79 -3.09 9.25
CA GLU A 28 -7.40 -4.12 8.41
C GLU A 28 -7.94 -3.51 7.12
N LEU A 29 -8.70 -2.42 7.22
CA LEU A 29 -9.20 -1.72 6.05
C LEU A 29 -8.06 -1.20 5.16
N TRP A 30 -7.00 -0.64 5.76
CA TRP A 30 -5.84 -0.16 5.00
C TRP A 30 -5.18 -1.28 4.20
N HIS A 31 -4.95 -2.45 4.80
CA HIS A 31 -4.39 -3.62 4.08
C HIS A 31 -5.36 -4.16 3.03
N ALA A 32 -6.67 -4.15 3.31
CA ALA A 32 -7.69 -4.50 2.33
C ALA A 32 -7.68 -3.54 1.14
N CYS A 33 -7.41 -2.25 1.34
CA CYS A 33 -7.24 -1.28 0.26
C CYS A 33 -5.90 -1.43 -0.47
N ALA A 34 -4.82 -1.74 0.24
CA ALA A 34 -3.47 -1.82 -0.32
C ALA A 34 -3.30 -2.96 -1.33
N GLY A 35 -3.80 -4.16 -1.00
CA GLY A 35 -3.59 -5.34 -1.84
C GLY A 35 -3.40 -6.60 -1.00
N PRO A 36 -3.88 -7.77 -1.45
CA PRO A 36 -3.72 -9.03 -0.72
C PRO A 36 -2.25 -9.48 -0.59
N LEU A 37 -1.35 -8.93 -1.41
CA LEU A 37 0.08 -9.25 -1.39
C LEU A 37 0.92 -8.26 -0.56
N VAL A 38 0.37 -7.11 -0.17
CA VAL A 38 1.14 -6.04 0.47
C VAL A 38 1.48 -6.38 1.90
N SER A 39 2.76 -6.46 2.27
CA SER A 39 3.22 -6.64 3.65
C SER A 39 4.08 -5.49 4.11
N LEU A 40 3.74 -4.87 5.25
CA LEU A 40 4.66 -3.92 5.88
C LEU A 40 5.57 -4.66 6.88
N PRO A 41 6.88 -4.36 6.92
CA PRO A 41 7.76 -4.90 7.95
C PRO A 41 7.40 -4.37 9.34
N PRO A 42 7.63 -5.15 10.42
CA PRO A 42 7.34 -4.68 11.77
C PRO A 42 8.33 -3.60 12.21
N VAL A 43 7.83 -2.61 12.95
CA VAL A 43 8.65 -1.57 13.57
C VAL A 43 9.68 -2.21 14.52
N GLY A 44 10.90 -1.66 14.54
CA GLY A 44 12.04 -2.17 15.29
C GLY A 44 12.81 -3.29 14.59
N SER A 45 12.33 -3.80 13.44
CA SER A 45 13.05 -4.84 12.68
C SER A 45 14.10 -4.26 11.73
N LEU A 46 15.03 -5.13 11.32
CA LEU A 46 15.94 -4.85 10.21
C LEU A 46 15.23 -5.08 8.86
N VAL A 47 15.48 -4.15 7.95
CA VAL A 47 15.00 -4.16 6.56
C VAL A 47 16.14 -3.84 5.59
N VAL A 48 15.98 -4.23 4.34
CA VAL A 48 16.83 -3.85 3.22
C VAL A 48 16.05 -2.86 2.36
N TYR A 49 16.55 -1.64 2.28
CA TYR A 49 16.04 -0.59 1.41
C TYR A 49 16.79 -0.58 0.08
N PHE A 50 16.06 -0.60 -1.04
CA PHE A 50 16.60 -0.50 -2.39
C PHE A 50 16.27 0.87 -3.01
N PRO A 51 17.26 1.77 -3.18
CA PRO A 51 17.03 3.08 -3.81
C PRO A 51 16.45 2.97 -5.23
N GLN A 52 16.84 1.94 -5.99
CA GLN A 52 16.31 1.68 -7.33
C GLN A 52 14.80 1.47 -7.33
N GLY A 53 14.29 0.68 -6.37
CA GLY A 53 12.86 0.42 -6.27
C GLY A 53 12.05 1.63 -5.80
N HIS A 54 12.64 2.45 -4.92
CA HIS A 54 12.02 3.71 -4.53
C HIS A 54 11.92 4.67 -5.73
N SER A 55 12.99 4.76 -6.55
CA SER A 55 12.95 5.51 -7.81
C SER A 55 11.91 4.96 -8.78
N GLU A 56 11.74 3.64 -8.91
CA GLU A 56 10.67 3.08 -9.74
C GLU A 56 9.28 3.52 -9.28
N GLN A 57 9.02 3.58 -7.97
CA GLN A 57 7.75 4.08 -7.45
C GLN A 57 7.54 5.57 -7.76
N VAL A 58 8.59 6.39 -7.63
CA VAL A 58 8.51 7.82 -8.01
C VAL A 58 8.17 7.97 -9.49
N ALA A 59 8.85 7.21 -10.36
CA ALA A 59 8.58 7.22 -11.81
C ALA A 59 7.13 6.81 -12.12
N ALA A 60 6.65 5.74 -11.48
CA ALA A 60 5.27 5.26 -11.64
C ALA A 60 4.24 6.30 -11.17
N SER A 61 4.51 6.97 -10.05
CA SER A 61 3.63 8.02 -9.49
C SER A 61 3.60 9.27 -10.38
N MET A 62 4.71 9.58 -11.05
CA MET A 62 4.82 10.73 -11.97
C MET A 62 4.43 10.41 -13.41
N GLN A 63 4.21 9.13 -13.75
CA GLN A 63 3.96 8.62 -15.10
C GLN A 63 5.01 9.08 -16.12
N LYS A 64 6.25 9.23 -15.63
CA LYS A 64 7.42 9.57 -16.43
C LYS A 64 8.53 8.63 -16.05
N ASP A 65 9.15 8.01 -17.05
CA ASP A 65 10.36 7.24 -16.84
C ASP A 65 11.47 8.13 -16.29
N VAL A 66 12.41 7.51 -15.57
CA VAL A 66 13.59 8.19 -15.05
C VAL A 66 14.41 8.67 -16.25
N GLU A 67 14.42 9.98 -16.52
CA GLU A 67 15.24 10.53 -17.60
C GLU A 67 16.74 10.30 -17.32
N ALA A 68 17.54 10.26 -18.38
CA ALA A 68 18.98 9.99 -18.33
C ALA A 68 19.80 11.04 -17.54
N HIS A 69 19.17 12.14 -17.10
CA HIS A 69 19.82 13.27 -16.44
C HIS A 69 19.94 13.13 -14.90
N VAL A 70 19.44 12.03 -14.30
CA VAL A 70 19.61 11.82 -12.85
C VAL A 70 21.10 11.58 -12.52
N PRO A 71 21.74 12.43 -11.70
CA PRO A 71 23.15 12.31 -11.36
C PRO A 71 23.44 10.99 -10.65
N SER A 72 24.61 10.42 -10.94
CA SER A 72 25.11 9.26 -10.20
C SER A 72 25.51 9.67 -8.79
N TYR A 73 25.19 8.83 -7.80
CA TYR A 73 25.64 8.97 -6.41
C TYR A 73 26.65 7.86 -6.11
N PRO A 74 27.95 8.06 -6.39
CA PRO A 74 28.95 6.98 -6.32
C PRO A 74 29.05 6.31 -4.94
N ASN A 75 28.74 7.07 -3.88
CA ASN A 75 28.84 6.61 -2.50
C ASN A 75 27.54 5.95 -1.98
N LEU A 76 26.48 5.92 -2.78
CA LEU A 76 25.23 5.26 -2.41
C LEU A 76 25.24 3.81 -2.90
N PRO A 77 25.30 2.81 -2.00
CA PRO A 77 25.20 1.41 -2.41
C PRO A 77 23.82 1.08 -2.96
N SER A 78 23.74 0.02 -3.78
CA SER A 78 22.48 -0.49 -4.37
C SER A 78 21.44 -0.98 -3.36
N LYS A 79 21.85 -1.15 -2.10
CA LYS A 79 21.00 -1.49 -0.97
C LYS A 79 21.54 -0.90 0.32
N LEU A 80 20.65 -0.51 1.23
CA LEU A 80 20.96 -0.10 2.59
C LEU A 80 20.29 -1.04 3.57
N ILE A 81 21.03 -1.51 4.57
CA ILE A 81 20.45 -2.24 5.70
C ILE A 81 20.07 -1.21 6.75
N CYS A 82 18.79 -1.17 7.09
CA CYS A 82 18.22 -0.14 7.95
C CYS A 82 17.48 -0.75 9.13
N LEU A 83 17.49 -0.04 10.26
CA LEU A 83 16.50 -0.20 11.31
C LEU A 83 15.23 0.58 10.92
N LEU A 84 14.07 -0.08 11.02
CA LEU A 84 12.77 0.55 10.79
C LEU A 84 12.24 1.18 12.09
N HIS A 85 12.29 2.50 12.20
CA HIS A 85 11.89 3.23 13.41
C HIS A 85 10.38 3.40 13.56
N SER A 86 9.67 3.62 12.46
CA SER A 86 8.24 3.85 12.48
C SER A 86 7.58 3.46 11.17
N VAL A 87 6.32 3.07 11.25
CA VAL A 87 5.41 2.88 10.13
C VAL A 87 4.11 3.58 10.50
N THR A 88 3.65 4.49 9.67
CA THR A 88 2.36 5.17 9.83
C THR A 88 1.51 4.93 8.60
N LEU A 89 0.34 4.35 8.79
CA LEU A 89 -0.64 4.10 7.74
C LEU A 89 -1.37 5.41 7.44
N GLN A 90 -1.43 5.78 6.16
CA GLN A 90 -2.08 7.00 5.70
C GLN A 90 -2.97 6.71 4.49
N ALA A 91 -3.93 7.58 4.28
CA ALA A 91 -4.81 7.60 3.12
C ALA A 91 -4.99 9.05 2.69
N ASP A 92 -4.90 9.30 1.39
CA ASP A 92 -5.10 10.62 0.83
C ASP A 92 -6.56 11.05 0.99
N PRO A 93 -6.85 12.25 1.56
CA PRO A 93 -8.21 12.66 1.92
C PRO A 93 -9.13 12.90 0.72
N ASP A 94 -8.59 13.11 -0.48
CA ASP A 94 -9.36 13.43 -1.68
C ASP A 94 -9.56 12.22 -2.59
N THR A 95 -8.58 11.32 -2.62
CA THR A 95 -8.56 10.18 -3.54
C THR A 95 -8.83 8.83 -2.87
N ASP A 96 -8.74 8.78 -1.53
CA ASP A 96 -8.70 7.58 -0.69
C ASP A 96 -7.52 6.63 -1.01
N GLU A 97 -6.49 7.10 -1.73
CA GLU A 97 -5.32 6.27 -2.02
C GLU A 97 -4.51 6.00 -0.75
N VAL A 98 -4.25 4.73 -0.50
CA VAL A 98 -3.49 4.28 0.67
C VAL A 98 -1.98 4.32 0.44
N TYR A 99 -1.25 4.79 1.44
CA TYR A 99 0.20 4.77 1.47
C TYR A 99 0.72 4.65 2.90
N ALA A 100 1.98 4.24 3.04
CA ALA A 100 2.65 4.09 4.33
C ALA A 100 3.86 5.02 4.40
N GLN A 101 3.93 5.83 5.45
CA GLN A 101 5.11 6.59 5.79
C GLN A 101 6.03 5.73 6.67
N MET A 102 7.29 5.59 6.30
CA MET A 102 8.27 4.82 7.05
C MET A 102 9.50 5.67 7.37
N THR A 103 10.00 5.58 8.60
CA THR A 103 11.29 6.18 8.98
C THR A 103 12.35 5.09 9.11
N LEU A 104 13.40 5.19 8.31
CA LEU A 104 14.49 4.23 8.21
C LEU A 104 15.78 4.87 8.71
N GLN A 105 16.64 4.11 9.38
CA GLN A 105 18.00 4.55 9.72
C GLN A 105 19.01 3.50 9.26
N PRO A 106 19.97 3.84 8.37
CA PRO A 106 21.04 2.92 7.99
C PRO A 106 21.88 2.50 9.20
N VAL A 107 22.20 1.22 9.30
CA VAL A 107 22.97 0.65 10.41
C VAL A 107 24.12 -0.23 9.92
N ASN A 108 25.26 -0.14 10.61
CA ASN A 108 26.45 -0.95 10.34
C ASN A 108 26.61 -2.13 11.31
N THR A 109 25.88 -2.10 12.43
CA THR A 109 25.87 -3.15 13.47
C THR A 109 24.44 -3.57 13.76
N TYR A 110 24.21 -4.87 13.89
CA TYR A 110 22.88 -5.46 14.00
C TYR A 110 22.59 -5.86 15.44
N ALA A 111 21.60 -5.22 16.07
CA ALA A 111 21.09 -5.66 17.37
C ALA A 111 20.40 -7.02 17.23
N LYS A 112 20.64 -7.94 18.17
CA LYS A 112 20.04 -9.28 18.16
C LYS A 112 18.50 -9.23 18.13
N GLU A 113 17.91 -8.28 18.85
CA GLU A 113 16.46 -8.08 18.91
C GLU A 113 15.87 -7.69 17.54
N ALA A 114 16.53 -6.77 16.82
CA ALA A 114 16.09 -6.34 15.50
C ALA A 114 16.19 -7.45 14.44
N LEU A 115 17.17 -8.34 14.56
CA LEU A 115 17.28 -9.56 13.76
C LEU A 115 16.13 -10.52 14.05
N GLN A 116 15.87 -10.81 15.33
CA GLN A 116 14.78 -11.69 15.77
C GLN A 116 13.41 -11.18 15.31
N LEU A 117 13.14 -9.87 15.41
CA LEU A 117 11.90 -9.28 14.90
C LEU A 117 11.74 -9.46 13.38
N SER A 118 12.83 -9.34 12.63
CA SER A 118 12.83 -9.60 11.18
C SER A 118 12.50 -11.06 10.86
N GLU A 119 13.03 -12.01 11.63
CA GLU A 119 12.73 -13.44 11.49
C GLU A 119 11.29 -13.79 11.88
N LEU A 120 10.75 -13.17 12.94
CA LEU A 120 9.36 -13.34 13.34
C LEU A 120 8.40 -12.84 12.26
N ALA A 121 8.75 -11.75 11.58
CA ALA A 121 7.97 -11.21 10.45
C ALA A 121 7.79 -12.24 9.30
N LEU A 122 8.75 -13.15 9.10
CA LEU A 122 8.63 -14.21 8.09
C LEU A 122 7.63 -15.30 8.46
N ARG A 123 7.39 -15.50 9.75
CA ARG A 123 6.58 -16.61 10.28
C ARG A 123 5.14 -16.19 10.58
N GLN A 124 4.84 -14.90 10.55
CA GLN A 124 3.48 -14.41 10.77
C GLN A 124 2.58 -14.85 9.61
N ALA A 125 1.79 -15.89 9.87
CA ALA A 125 0.60 -16.17 9.07
C ALA A 125 -0.36 -15.00 9.29
N ARG A 126 -0.71 -14.28 8.22
CA ARG A 126 -1.71 -13.23 8.35
C ARG A 126 -3.05 -13.85 8.71
N PRO A 127 -3.82 -13.25 9.64
CA PRO A 127 -5.21 -13.61 9.83
C PRO A 127 -5.93 -13.53 8.49
N GLN A 128 -6.78 -14.50 8.20
CA GLN A 128 -7.62 -14.46 7.01
C GLN A 128 -8.68 -13.38 7.23
N MET A 129 -8.40 -12.14 6.80
CA MET A 129 -9.37 -11.05 6.87
C MET A 129 -10.63 -11.42 6.09
N GLU A 130 -11.79 -11.17 6.70
CA GLU A 130 -13.07 -11.34 6.04
C GLU A 130 -13.40 -10.07 5.28
N PHE A 131 -13.11 -10.10 3.99
CA PHE A 131 -13.47 -9.02 3.07
C PHE A 131 -14.02 -9.56 1.77
N PHE A 132 -14.76 -8.72 1.06
CA PHE A 132 -14.98 -8.90 -0.36
C PHE A 132 -14.59 -7.63 -1.09
N CYS A 133 -14.11 -7.81 -2.31
CA CYS A 133 -13.83 -6.73 -3.21
C CYS A 133 -14.58 -6.97 -4.51
N LYS A 134 -15.15 -5.92 -5.09
CA LYS A 134 -15.84 -6.00 -6.38
C LYS A 134 -15.48 -4.81 -7.25
N THR A 135 -15.02 -5.11 -8.45
CA THR A 135 -14.92 -4.16 -9.55
C THR A 135 -16.30 -3.70 -9.98
N LEU A 136 -16.52 -2.39 -10.01
CA LEU A 136 -17.77 -1.74 -10.34
C LEU A 136 -18.06 -1.88 -11.83
N THR A 137 -19.27 -2.33 -12.16
CA THR A 137 -19.76 -2.34 -13.53
C THR A 137 -20.39 -0.98 -13.90
N ALA A 138 -20.65 -0.75 -15.18
CA ALA A 138 -21.37 0.44 -15.64
C ALA A 138 -22.76 0.60 -14.97
N SER A 139 -23.45 -0.51 -14.68
CA SER A 139 -24.74 -0.46 -13.98
C SER A 139 -24.58 -0.03 -12.52
N ASP A 140 -23.51 -0.46 -11.85
CA ASP A 140 -23.25 -0.09 -10.47
C ASP A 140 -22.99 1.42 -10.34
N THR A 141 -22.37 2.07 -11.33
CA THR A 141 -22.10 3.52 -11.27
C THR A 141 -23.19 4.38 -11.93
N SER A 142 -24.28 3.80 -12.41
CA SER A 142 -25.38 4.54 -13.03
C SER A 142 -26.23 5.26 -11.98
N THR A 143 -26.76 6.45 -12.31
CA THR A 143 -27.54 7.30 -11.39
C THR A 143 -28.82 6.64 -10.86
N HIS A 144 -29.44 5.77 -11.66
CA HIS A 144 -30.66 5.04 -11.32
C HIS A 144 -30.39 3.58 -10.91
N GLY A 145 -29.14 3.13 -10.99
CA GLY A 145 -28.71 1.80 -10.62
C GLY A 145 -28.42 1.66 -9.12
N GLY A 146 -28.44 0.43 -8.64
CA GLY A 146 -27.91 0.06 -7.34
C GLY A 146 -26.65 -0.79 -7.50
N PHE A 147 -25.94 -1.01 -6.40
CA PHE A 147 -24.81 -1.92 -6.38
C PHE A 147 -25.27 -3.37 -6.27
N SER A 148 -24.89 -4.21 -7.23
CA SER A 148 -25.18 -5.65 -7.16
C SER A 148 -24.16 -6.38 -6.28
N VAL A 149 -24.57 -6.90 -5.13
CA VAL A 149 -23.67 -7.57 -4.20
C VAL A 149 -23.55 -9.05 -4.57
N PRO A 150 -22.34 -9.63 -4.72
CA PRO A 150 -22.18 -11.07 -4.91
C PRO A 150 -22.81 -11.85 -3.76
N ARG A 151 -23.56 -12.93 -4.05
CA ARG A 151 -24.31 -13.68 -3.03
C ARG A 151 -23.43 -14.14 -1.86
N ARG A 152 -22.29 -14.77 -2.16
CA ARG A 152 -21.32 -15.25 -1.15
C ARG A 152 -20.78 -14.12 -0.27
N ALA A 153 -20.61 -12.93 -0.84
CA ALA A 153 -20.14 -11.76 -0.12
C ALA A 153 -21.23 -11.21 0.83
N ALA A 154 -22.47 -11.11 0.36
CA ALA A 154 -23.59 -10.64 1.17
C ALA A 154 -23.85 -11.57 2.37
N GLU A 155 -23.84 -12.88 2.15
CA GLU A 155 -24.05 -13.90 3.19
C GLU A 155 -22.91 -13.95 4.22
N LYS A 156 -21.70 -13.54 3.83
CA LYS A 156 -20.51 -13.59 4.71
C LYS A 156 -20.26 -12.28 5.46
N ILE A 157 -20.38 -11.13 4.79
CA ILE A 157 -19.89 -9.83 5.30
C ILE A 157 -21.02 -8.98 5.91
N PHE A 158 -22.24 -9.07 5.38
CA PHE A 158 -23.36 -8.28 5.88
C PHE A 158 -24.12 -9.01 6.97
N PRO A 159 -24.81 -8.30 7.89
CA PRO A 159 -25.71 -8.96 8.82
C PRO A 159 -26.79 -9.74 8.05
N SER A 160 -27.25 -10.85 8.60
CA SER A 160 -28.27 -11.67 7.95
C SER A 160 -29.58 -10.88 7.78
N LEU A 161 -30.20 -10.99 6.61
CA LEU A 161 -31.52 -10.42 6.36
C LEU A 161 -32.61 -11.26 7.04
N ASP A 162 -33.66 -10.59 7.51
CA ASP A 162 -34.92 -11.25 7.86
C ASP A 162 -35.71 -11.59 6.58
N PHE A 163 -35.72 -12.88 6.22
CA PHE A 163 -36.41 -13.36 5.02
C PHE A 163 -37.92 -13.55 5.21
N SER A 164 -38.47 -13.29 6.39
CA SER A 164 -39.93 -13.24 6.61
C SER A 164 -40.56 -11.98 5.99
N LEU A 165 -39.78 -10.92 5.82
CA LEU A 165 -40.21 -9.66 5.21
C LEU A 165 -40.32 -9.77 3.68
N GLN A 166 -41.21 -8.96 3.08
CA GLN A 166 -41.39 -8.89 1.62
C GLN A 166 -41.32 -7.44 1.10
N PRO A 167 -40.23 -7.04 0.41
CA PRO A 167 -38.97 -7.76 0.23
C PRO A 167 -38.07 -7.71 1.49
N PRO A 168 -37.19 -8.72 1.73
CA PRO A 168 -36.19 -8.66 2.80
C PRO A 168 -35.25 -7.46 2.62
N CYS A 169 -35.14 -6.61 3.64
CA CYS A 169 -34.24 -5.46 3.62
C CYS A 169 -33.74 -5.07 5.02
N GLN A 170 -32.63 -4.36 5.06
CA GLN A 170 -32.05 -3.75 6.26
C GLN A 170 -31.28 -2.47 5.90
N GLU A 171 -30.96 -1.68 6.92
CA GLU A 171 -30.01 -0.58 6.80
C GLU A 171 -28.60 -1.07 7.19
N LEU A 172 -27.61 -0.73 6.38
CA LEU A 172 -26.20 -0.97 6.66
C LEU A 172 -25.50 0.35 6.89
N GLN A 173 -24.71 0.45 7.94
CA GLN A 173 -23.80 1.56 8.17
C GLN A 173 -22.37 1.05 8.07
N ALA A 174 -21.58 1.67 7.19
CA ALA A 174 -20.18 1.34 7.00
C ALA A 174 -19.30 2.58 7.18
N ARG A 175 -18.15 2.43 7.82
CA ARG A 175 -17.16 3.52 7.96
C ARG A 175 -16.12 3.42 6.85
N ASP A 176 -15.83 4.54 6.20
CA ASP A 176 -14.72 4.59 5.24
C ASP A 176 -13.36 4.74 5.91
N ILE A 177 -12.30 4.82 5.11
CA ILE A 177 -10.91 4.92 5.61
C ILE A 177 -10.62 6.23 6.36
N HIS A 178 -11.50 7.21 6.23
CA HIS A 178 -11.44 8.50 6.93
C HIS A 178 -12.48 8.59 8.05
N ASP A 179 -13.03 7.46 8.50
CA ASP A 179 -14.08 7.33 9.51
C ASP A 179 -15.44 7.96 9.16
N ASN A 180 -15.67 8.36 7.90
CA ASN A 180 -16.99 8.86 7.49
C ASN A 180 -17.98 7.70 7.44
N VAL A 181 -19.17 7.91 8.02
CA VAL A 181 -20.22 6.90 8.03
C VAL A 181 -21.08 7.02 6.78
N TRP A 182 -21.17 5.93 6.02
CA TRP A 182 -22.02 5.79 4.86
C TRP A 182 -23.16 4.81 5.16
N THR A 183 -24.38 5.25 4.87
CA THR A 183 -25.59 4.46 5.13
C THR A 183 -26.17 3.93 3.82
N PHE A 184 -26.46 2.63 3.77
CA PHE A 184 -26.97 1.96 2.60
C PHE A 184 -28.23 1.15 2.91
N ARG A 185 -29.21 1.18 2.02
CA ARG A 185 -30.32 0.22 2.05
C ARG A 185 -29.89 -1.08 1.36
N HIS A 186 -29.69 -2.14 2.13
CA HIS A 186 -29.47 -3.49 1.60
C HIS A 186 -30.80 -4.21 1.43
N ILE A 187 -31.09 -4.70 0.23
CA ILE A 187 -32.36 -5.33 -0.14
C ILE A 187 -32.13 -6.57 -0.99
N PHE A 188 -32.90 -7.63 -0.75
CA PHE A 188 -32.91 -8.84 -1.57
C PHE A 188 -34.17 -8.91 -2.43
N ARG A 189 -34.05 -8.62 -3.72
CA ARG A 189 -35.18 -8.51 -4.66
C ARG A 189 -34.79 -8.82 -6.10
N GLY A 190 -35.74 -8.67 -7.03
CA GLY A 190 -35.54 -8.89 -8.47
C GLY A 190 -35.85 -10.32 -8.92
N GLN A 191 -35.75 -10.56 -10.23
CA GLN A 191 -35.96 -11.86 -10.85
C GLN A 191 -34.84 -12.13 -11.88
N PRO A 192 -33.91 -13.09 -11.61
CA PRO A 192 -33.78 -13.84 -10.36
C PRO A 192 -33.42 -12.93 -9.17
N LYS A 193 -33.74 -13.36 -7.94
CA LYS A 193 -33.47 -12.58 -6.71
C LYS A 193 -31.96 -12.37 -6.51
N ARG A 194 -31.58 -11.15 -6.16
CA ARG A 194 -30.18 -10.72 -5.94
C ARG A 194 -30.09 -9.76 -4.76
N HIS A 195 -28.92 -9.70 -4.14
CA HIS A 195 -28.59 -8.72 -3.11
C HIS A 195 -28.20 -7.39 -3.76
N LEU A 196 -28.78 -6.29 -3.30
CA LEU A 196 -28.56 -4.96 -3.83
C LEU A 196 -28.33 -3.94 -2.71
N LEU A 197 -27.43 -2.99 -2.93
CA LEU A 197 -27.44 -1.72 -2.19
C LEU A 197 -28.14 -0.67 -3.05
N THR A 198 -29.19 -0.05 -2.54
CA THR A 198 -29.99 0.94 -3.28
C THR A 198 -29.84 2.35 -2.71
N THR A 199 -30.71 2.77 -1.80
CA THR A 199 -30.64 4.09 -1.16
C THR A 199 -29.28 4.28 -0.51
N GLY A 200 -28.67 5.44 -0.73
CA GLY A 200 -27.32 5.78 -0.25
C GLY A 200 -26.18 5.40 -1.21
N TRP A 201 -26.38 4.42 -2.09
CA TRP A 201 -25.33 3.98 -3.00
C TRP A 201 -24.93 5.05 -4.03
N SER A 202 -25.90 5.68 -4.68
CA SER A 202 -25.62 6.73 -5.66
C SER A 202 -24.93 7.95 -5.04
N LEU A 203 -25.24 8.27 -3.78
CA LEU A 203 -24.57 9.32 -3.00
C LEU A 203 -23.11 8.95 -2.68
N PHE A 204 -22.85 7.68 -2.38
CA PHE A 204 -21.48 7.19 -2.20
C PHE A 204 -20.68 7.27 -3.51
N VAL A 205 -21.26 6.81 -4.62
CA VAL A 205 -20.63 6.87 -5.95
C VAL A 205 -20.29 8.31 -6.33
N SER A 206 -21.22 9.26 -6.17
CA SER A 206 -20.98 10.66 -6.50
C SER A 206 -20.01 11.32 -5.52
N GLY A 207 -20.16 11.09 -4.22
CA GLY A 207 -19.30 11.63 -3.16
C GLY A 207 -17.85 11.18 -3.29
N LYS A 208 -17.63 9.91 -3.64
CA LYS A 208 -16.30 9.34 -3.90
C LYS A 208 -15.88 9.43 -5.37
N LYS A 209 -16.66 10.06 -6.27
CA LYS A 209 -16.33 10.19 -7.71
C LYS A 209 -15.96 8.85 -8.38
N LEU A 210 -16.72 7.79 -8.11
CA LEU A 210 -16.42 6.43 -8.59
C LEU A 210 -16.91 6.21 -10.02
N PHE A 211 -16.17 5.42 -10.79
CA PHE A 211 -16.48 5.03 -12.16
C PHE A 211 -16.39 3.52 -12.37
N ALA A 212 -17.03 3.01 -13.42
CA ALA A 212 -16.91 1.61 -13.82
C ALA A 212 -15.43 1.21 -14.01
N GLY A 213 -15.04 0.10 -13.40
CA GLY A 213 -13.65 -0.35 -13.29
C GLY A 213 -12.97 -0.01 -11.96
N ASP A 214 -13.44 1.01 -11.23
CA ASP A 214 -13.03 1.19 -9.83
C ASP A 214 -13.54 0.01 -9.02
N SER A 215 -12.97 -0.23 -7.83
CA SER A 215 -13.37 -1.33 -6.97
C SER A 215 -13.79 -0.84 -5.60
N VAL A 216 -14.77 -1.50 -5.03
CA VAL A 216 -15.25 -1.25 -3.67
C VAL A 216 -15.01 -2.48 -2.82
N ILE A 217 -14.54 -2.23 -1.61
CA ILE A 217 -14.13 -3.23 -0.63
C ILE A 217 -15.03 -3.09 0.59
N PHE A 218 -15.58 -4.20 1.06
CA PHE A 218 -16.20 -4.25 2.38
C PHE A 218 -15.44 -5.24 3.26
N VAL A 219 -15.14 -4.83 4.47
CA VAL A 219 -14.38 -5.60 5.47
C VAL A 219 -15.18 -5.64 6.77
N ARG A 220 -15.11 -6.77 7.48
CA ARG A 220 -15.44 -6.82 8.91
C ARG A 220 -14.15 -6.82 9.69
N ASP A 221 -13.98 -5.82 10.55
CA ASP A 221 -12.84 -5.80 11.46
C ASP A 221 -13.01 -6.78 12.63
N GLU A 222 -11.98 -6.93 13.46
CA GLU A 222 -12.02 -7.74 14.68
C GLU A 222 -13.19 -7.38 15.63
N LYS A 223 -13.66 -6.13 15.60
CA LYS A 223 -14.80 -5.63 16.40
C LYS A 223 -16.16 -5.86 15.71
N GLN A 224 -16.18 -6.59 14.61
CA GLN A 224 -17.37 -6.82 13.79
C GLN A 224 -17.99 -5.52 13.26
N GLN A 225 -17.22 -4.44 13.12
CA GLN A 225 -17.67 -3.22 12.45
C GLN A 225 -17.57 -3.38 10.94
N LEU A 226 -18.58 -2.89 10.22
CA LEU A 226 -18.56 -2.89 8.76
C LEU A 226 -17.74 -1.70 8.27
N LEU A 227 -16.70 -1.98 7.52
CA LEU A 227 -15.79 -0.98 6.95
C LEU A 227 -15.88 -0.98 5.42
N LEU A 228 -15.57 0.16 4.82
CA LEU A 228 -15.74 0.43 3.40
C LEU A 228 -14.47 1.06 2.82
N GLY A 229 -13.88 0.42 1.81
CA GLY A 229 -12.70 0.89 1.12
C GLY A 229 -12.95 1.05 -0.37
N ILE A 230 -12.11 1.83 -1.03
CA ILE A 230 -12.11 1.94 -2.49
C ILE A 230 -10.71 1.66 -3.05
N ARG A 231 -10.67 1.15 -4.29
CA ARG A 231 -9.46 1.11 -5.12
C ARG A 231 -9.81 1.69 -6.47
N ARG A 232 -9.07 2.71 -6.89
CA ARG A 232 -9.23 3.29 -8.22
C ARG A 232 -8.70 2.34 -9.29
N ALA A 233 -9.37 2.27 -10.43
CA ALA A 233 -8.77 1.68 -11.60
C ALA A 233 -7.52 2.48 -11.99
N ASN A 234 -6.50 1.81 -12.50
CA ASN A 234 -5.29 2.46 -13.01
C ASN A 234 -5.63 3.13 -14.35
N ARG A 235 -6.32 4.27 -14.30
CA ARG A 235 -6.60 5.11 -15.46
C ARG A 235 -5.43 6.07 -15.60
N GLN A 236 -4.93 6.26 -16.81
CA GLN A 236 -4.09 7.41 -17.14
C GLN A 236 -4.86 8.68 -16.71
N PRO A 237 -4.47 9.38 -15.63
CA PRO A 237 -5.08 10.64 -15.27
C PRO A 237 -4.81 11.61 -16.40
N THR A 238 -5.87 12.22 -16.92
CA THR A 238 -5.77 13.27 -17.94
C THR A 238 -5.24 14.59 -17.39
N ASN A 239 -4.91 14.67 -16.09
CA ASN A 239 -4.46 15.88 -15.44
C ASN A 239 -3.24 15.62 -14.54
N ILE A 240 -2.10 16.12 -15.04
CA ILE A 240 -0.93 16.69 -14.34
C ILE A 240 -0.94 16.47 -12.82
N SER A 241 -0.02 15.62 -12.35
CA SER A 241 0.42 15.57 -10.95
C SER A 241 0.56 17.00 -10.41
N SER A 242 -0.07 17.31 -9.27
CA SER A 242 0.11 18.59 -8.55
C SER A 242 1.51 18.73 -7.93
N SER A 243 2.49 17.96 -8.43
CA SER A 243 3.85 17.95 -7.93
C SER A 243 4.47 19.32 -8.09
N VAL A 244 4.75 19.95 -6.95
CA VAL A 244 5.54 21.19 -6.84
C VAL A 244 6.95 21.02 -7.43
N LEU A 245 7.43 19.77 -7.53
CA LEU A 245 8.77 19.41 -7.99
C LEU A 245 8.71 18.65 -9.33
N SER A 246 9.72 18.84 -10.18
CA SER A 246 9.91 18.02 -11.37
C SER A 246 10.21 16.56 -11.01
N SER A 247 9.95 15.64 -11.93
CA SER A 247 10.29 14.22 -11.77
C SER A 247 11.77 14.04 -11.40
N ASP A 248 12.67 14.73 -12.13
CA ASP A 248 14.11 14.69 -11.86
C ASP A 248 14.46 15.17 -10.45
N SER A 249 13.83 16.25 -9.99
CA SER A 249 14.07 16.79 -8.64
C SER A 249 13.63 15.80 -7.56
N MET A 250 12.54 15.07 -7.79
CA MET A 250 12.07 14.02 -6.87
C MET A 250 13.04 12.83 -6.83
N HIS A 251 13.51 12.36 -8.00
CA HIS A 251 14.53 11.30 -8.06
C HIS A 251 15.84 11.72 -7.39
N ILE A 252 16.31 12.93 -7.69
CA ILE A 252 17.49 13.53 -7.05
C ILE A 252 17.30 13.59 -5.53
N GLY A 253 16.15 14.06 -5.07
CA GLY A 253 15.82 14.15 -3.65
C GLY A 253 15.83 12.80 -2.94
N VAL A 254 15.24 11.76 -3.55
CA VAL A 254 15.25 10.39 -3.01
C VAL A 254 16.68 9.86 -2.87
N LEU A 255 17.50 9.99 -3.92
CA LEU A 255 18.87 9.49 -3.90
C LEU A 255 19.77 10.30 -2.96
N ALA A 256 19.64 11.63 -2.95
CA ALA A 256 20.38 12.50 -2.06
C ALA A 256 20.05 12.22 -0.58
N ALA A 257 18.76 12.05 -0.24
CA ALA A 257 18.33 11.74 1.12
C ALA A 257 18.90 10.39 1.59
N ALA A 258 18.83 9.36 0.74
CA ALA A 258 19.40 8.05 1.05
C ALA A 258 20.94 8.08 1.17
N ALA A 259 21.63 8.81 0.29
CA ALA A 259 23.08 8.97 0.34
C ALA A 259 23.52 9.71 1.61
N HIS A 260 22.84 10.80 1.96
CA HIS A 260 23.10 11.55 3.18
C HIS A 260 22.85 10.68 4.43
N ALA A 261 21.73 9.96 4.47
CA ALA A 261 21.41 9.05 5.56
C ALA A 261 22.45 7.93 5.71
N SER A 262 22.92 7.36 4.60
CA SER A 262 23.95 6.34 4.59
C SER A 262 25.29 6.87 5.11
N ALA A 263 25.69 8.08 4.71
CA ALA A 263 26.96 8.67 5.12
C ALA A 263 26.99 9.05 6.61
N ASN A 264 25.85 9.48 7.16
CA ASN A 264 25.76 10.00 8.52
C ASN A 264 25.06 9.06 9.51
N THR A 265 24.63 7.87 9.07
CA THR A 265 23.77 6.96 9.86
C THR A 265 22.52 7.66 10.43
N SER A 266 21.99 8.66 9.70
CA SER A 266 20.86 9.46 10.15
C SER A 266 19.52 8.85 9.71
N PRO A 267 18.44 9.03 10.48
CA PRO A 267 17.11 8.65 10.02
C PRO A 267 16.70 9.43 8.77
N PHE A 268 15.92 8.80 7.89
CA PHE A 268 15.25 9.42 6.75
C PHE A 268 13.88 8.81 6.55
N THR A 269 12.95 9.59 5.98
CA THR A 269 11.57 9.18 5.78
C THR A 269 11.33 8.83 4.31
N ILE A 270 10.63 7.74 4.07
CA ILE A 270 10.15 7.33 2.74
C ILE A 270 8.64 7.13 2.77
N PHE A 271 8.02 7.20 1.59
CA PHE A 271 6.61 6.92 1.40
C PHE A 271 6.47 5.73 0.48
N TYR A 272 5.72 4.72 0.90
CA TYR A 272 5.42 3.52 0.13
C TYR A 272 3.95 3.55 -0.29
N ASN A 273 3.69 3.66 -1.60
CA ASN A 273 2.37 3.58 -2.19
C ASN A 273 2.23 2.23 -2.93
N PRO A 274 1.56 1.23 -2.32
CA PRO A 274 1.42 -0.10 -2.91
C PRO A 274 0.58 -0.15 -4.19
N ARG A 275 -0.17 0.92 -4.50
CA ARG A 275 -1.02 1.01 -5.70
C ARG A 275 -0.30 1.69 -6.87
N ALA A 276 0.62 2.62 -6.58
CA ALA A 276 1.46 3.25 -7.59
C ALA A 276 2.52 2.28 -8.15
N SER A 277 3.14 1.47 -7.28
CA SER A 277 4.03 0.40 -7.70
C SER A 277 3.81 -0.86 -6.86
N PRO A 278 3.58 -2.03 -7.49
CA PRO A 278 3.45 -3.29 -6.76
C PRO A 278 4.79 -3.82 -6.23
N THR A 279 5.92 -3.16 -6.53
CA THR A 279 7.23 -3.58 -6.04
C THR A 279 7.52 -3.09 -4.63
N GLU A 280 7.67 -4.03 -3.70
CA GLU A 280 8.24 -3.74 -2.38
C GLU A 280 9.72 -3.35 -2.55
N PHE A 281 10.12 -2.17 -2.09
CA PHE A 281 11.54 -1.75 -2.07
C PHE A 281 12.13 -1.61 -0.67
N VAL A 282 11.31 -1.87 0.36
CA VAL A 282 11.71 -2.05 1.76
C VAL A 282 11.41 -3.49 2.14
N ILE A 283 12.42 -4.35 2.08
CA ILE A 283 12.27 -5.80 2.24
C ILE A 283 12.70 -6.21 3.66
N PRO A 284 11.91 -7.02 4.41
CA PRO A 284 12.39 -7.57 5.68
C PRO A 284 13.75 -8.26 5.52
N PHE A 285 14.72 -7.94 6.39
CA PHE A 285 16.09 -8.45 6.27
C PHE A 285 16.16 -9.98 6.26
N ALA A 286 15.38 -10.66 7.08
CA ALA A 286 15.32 -12.12 7.07
C ALA A 286 14.78 -12.68 5.73
N LYS A 287 13.82 -12.00 5.10
CA LYS A 287 13.29 -12.35 3.74
C LYS A 287 14.40 -12.26 2.71
N TYR A 288 15.19 -11.19 2.78
CA TYR A 288 16.36 -11.00 1.93
C TYR A 288 17.46 -12.05 2.17
N GLN A 289 17.79 -12.37 3.43
CA GLN A 289 18.83 -13.35 3.75
C GLN A 289 18.46 -14.77 3.30
N LYS A 290 17.24 -15.22 3.63
CA LYS A 290 16.73 -16.55 3.23
C LYS A 290 16.90 -16.77 1.73
N ALA A 291 16.72 -15.73 0.97
CA ALA A 291 16.79 -15.81 -0.47
C ALA A 291 18.16 -15.82 -1.10
N MET A 292 19.06 -14.99 -0.57
CA MET A 292 20.41 -14.86 -1.10
C MET A 292 21.23 -16.08 -0.68
N TYR A 293 20.99 -16.59 0.53
CA TYR A 293 21.85 -17.59 1.15
C TYR A 293 21.23 -18.98 1.23
N SER A 294 19.90 -19.12 1.35
CA SER A 294 19.28 -20.45 1.42
C SER A 294 18.89 -21.01 0.05
N ASN A 295 18.81 -20.16 -0.99
CA ASN A 295 18.45 -20.59 -2.34
C ASN A 295 19.61 -20.35 -3.30
N GLN A 296 20.20 -21.42 -3.85
CA GLN A 296 21.12 -21.30 -4.97
C GLN A 296 20.30 -21.04 -6.24
N ILE A 297 20.14 -19.77 -6.59
CA ILE A 297 19.42 -19.36 -7.79
C ILE A 297 20.27 -19.67 -9.03
N SER A 298 19.69 -20.39 -9.99
CA SER A 298 20.37 -20.80 -11.23
C SER A 298 19.48 -20.68 -12.46
N LEU A 299 20.11 -20.61 -13.63
CA LEU A 299 19.41 -20.61 -14.91
C LEU A 299 18.63 -21.91 -15.10
N GLY A 300 17.41 -21.81 -15.63
CA GLY A 300 16.51 -22.94 -15.81
C GLY A 300 15.72 -23.33 -14.56
N MET A 301 16.01 -22.74 -13.39
CA MET A 301 15.24 -22.99 -12.18
C MET A 301 13.79 -22.51 -12.34
N ARG A 302 12.84 -23.37 -11.98
CA ARG A 302 11.41 -23.02 -11.96
C ARG A 302 11.07 -22.34 -10.65
N PHE A 303 10.25 -21.31 -10.70
CA PHE A 303 9.75 -20.60 -9.53
C PHE A 303 8.24 -20.45 -9.58
N ARG A 304 7.67 -20.04 -8.45
CA ARG A 304 6.27 -19.66 -8.34
C ARG A 304 6.17 -18.24 -7.78
N MET A 305 5.27 -17.46 -8.33
CA MET A 305 5.01 -16.10 -7.90
C MET A 305 3.52 -15.91 -7.67
N MET A 306 3.15 -15.29 -6.55
CA MET A 306 1.78 -14.87 -6.32
C MET A 306 1.58 -13.50 -6.94
N CYS A 307 0.54 -13.35 -7.76
CA CYS A 307 0.13 -12.08 -8.35
C CYS A 307 -1.32 -11.78 -7.97
N GLU A 308 -1.65 -10.49 -7.85
CA GLU A 308 -3.03 -10.04 -7.71
C GLU A 308 -3.80 -10.31 -9.01
N THR A 309 -5.05 -10.76 -8.91
CA THR A 309 -5.94 -10.97 -10.07
C THR A 309 -6.83 -9.76 -10.32
N GLU A 310 -7.47 -9.68 -11.49
CA GLU A 310 -8.49 -8.66 -11.79
C GLU A 310 -9.69 -8.72 -10.84
N GLU A 311 -10.00 -9.91 -10.30
CA GLU A 311 -11.00 -10.12 -9.25
C GLU A 311 -10.46 -9.85 -7.83
N LEU A 312 -9.25 -9.25 -7.73
CA LEU A 312 -8.63 -8.75 -6.49
C LEU A 312 -8.35 -9.86 -5.46
N GLY A 313 -8.26 -11.10 -5.95
CA GLY A 313 -7.71 -12.25 -5.25
C GLY A 313 -6.23 -12.44 -5.59
N THR A 314 -5.69 -13.61 -5.26
CA THR A 314 -4.30 -13.96 -5.60
C THR A 314 -4.25 -15.20 -6.45
N ARG A 315 -3.47 -15.17 -7.53
CA ARG A 315 -3.20 -16.34 -8.37
C ARG A 315 -1.71 -16.63 -8.41
N ARG A 316 -1.39 -17.93 -8.40
CA ARG A 316 -0.02 -18.40 -8.53
C ARG A 316 0.34 -18.55 -10.00
N TYR A 317 1.42 -17.91 -10.41
CA TYR A 317 2.04 -18.03 -11.72
C TYR A 317 3.33 -18.83 -11.61
N MET A 318 3.54 -19.72 -12.58
CA MET A 318 4.76 -20.51 -12.71
C MET A 318 5.65 -19.86 -13.75
N GLY A 319 6.94 -19.76 -13.45
CA GLY A 319 7.92 -19.26 -14.39
C GLY A 319 9.24 -19.99 -14.28
N THR A 320 10.16 -19.65 -15.19
CA THR A 320 11.51 -20.18 -15.26
C THR A 320 12.50 -19.03 -15.33
N ILE A 321 13.62 -19.14 -14.64
CA ILE A 321 14.71 -18.15 -14.70
C ILE A 321 15.48 -18.34 -16.01
N THR A 322 15.53 -17.30 -16.82
CA THR A 322 16.17 -17.30 -18.16
C THR A 322 17.47 -16.52 -18.18
N GLY A 323 17.72 -15.64 -17.21
CA GLY A 323 18.92 -14.82 -17.14
C GLY A 323 19.16 -14.26 -15.73
N ILE A 324 20.42 -14.00 -15.41
CA ILE A 324 20.83 -13.34 -14.15
C ILE A 324 21.83 -12.25 -14.53
N SER A 325 21.47 -10.99 -14.30
CA SER A 325 22.29 -9.83 -14.65
C SER A 325 21.81 -8.57 -13.93
N ASP A 326 22.68 -7.59 -13.75
CA ASP A 326 22.30 -6.29 -13.20
C ASP A 326 21.33 -5.57 -14.15
N LEU A 327 20.27 -4.96 -13.59
CA LEU A 327 19.34 -4.12 -14.37
C LEU A 327 20.04 -2.89 -14.97
N ASP A 328 20.93 -2.28 -14.19
CA ASP A 328 21.70 -1.11 -14.58
C ASP A 328 23.14 -1.28 -14.08
N PRO A 329 24.01 -1.95 -14.85
CA PRO A 329 25.39 -2.23 -14.44
C PRO A 329 26.27 -0.98 -14.39
N VAL A 330 25.82 0.15 -14.94
CA VAL A 330 26.58 1.40 -14.95
C VAL A 330 26.38 2.14 -13.63
N ARG A 331 25.12 2.38 -13.23
CA ARG A 331 24.80 3.10 -12.00
C ARG A 331 24.78 2.20 -10.77
N TRP A 332 24.40 0.93 -10.92
CA TRP A 332 24.11 0.03 -9.80
C TRP A 332 24.78 -1.34 -9.95
N LYS A 333 26.12 -1.35 -9.97
CA LYS A 333 26.92 -2.57 -10.04
C LYS A 333 26.56 -3.58 -8.96
N ASN A 334 26.40 -4.84 -9.34
CA ASN A 334 26.06 -5.99 -8.50
C ASN A 334 24.74 -5.82 -7.72
N SER A 335 23.83 -4.99 -8.22
CA SER A 335 22.53 -4.82 -7.59
C SER A 335 21.68 -6.07 -7.73
N GLN A 336 20.99 -6.43 -6.64
CA GLN A 336 20.04 -7.53 -6.62
C GLN A 336 18.61 -7.07 -6.98
N TRP A 337 18.43 -5.78 -7.25
CA TRP A 337 17.15 -5.24 -7.66
C TRP A 337 16.83 -5.67 -9.10
N ARG A 338 15.76 -6.47 -9.28
CA ARG A 338 15.33 -7.01 -10.58
C ARG A 338 16.45 -7.71 -11.35
N SER A 339 17.37 -8.39 -10.65
CA SER A 339 18.51 -9.05 -11.27
C SER A 339 18.19 -10.37 -11.99
N LEU A 340 16.93 -10.83 -11.90
CA LEU A 340 16.47 -12.07 -12.50
C LEU A 340 15.59 -11.79 -13.71
N GLN A 341 15.99 -12.32 -14.86
CA GLN A 341 15.16 -12.39 -16.06
C GLN A 341 14.36 -13.69 -16.03
N VAL A 342 13.07 -13.61 -16.36
CA VAL A 342 12.16 -14.75 -16.25
C VAL A 342 11.22 -14.87 -17.44
N GLY A 343 10.86 -16.11 -17.78
CA GLY A 343 9.77 -16.43 -18.71
C GLY A 343 8.63 -17.13 -17.98
N PHE A 344 7.39 -16.68 -18.18
CA PHE A 344 6.22 -17.38 -17.65
C PHE A 344 5.68 -18.39 -18.67
N THR A 345 5.16 -19.53 -18.19
CA THR A 345 4.69 -20.62 -19.06
C THR A 345 3.52 -20.23 -19.99
N ASN A 346 2.81 -19.12 -19.72
CA ASN A 346 1.63 -18.69 -20.49
C ASN A 346 1.65 -17.22 -20.98
N ALA A 347 2.75 -16.48 -20.82
CA ALA A 347 2.94 -15.12 -21.37
C ALA A 347 4.40 -14.67 -21.21
N ILE A 348 4.92 -13.84 -22.13
CA ILE A 348 6.19 -13.12 -21.91
C ILE A 348 5.84 -11.85 -21.13
N LEU A 349 6.07 -11.84 -19.83
CA LEU A 349 5.96 -10.66 -18.97
C LEU A 349 7.30 -10.48 -18.25
N ILE A 350 7.87 -9.28 -18.32
CA ILE A 350 9.02 -8.89 -17.50
C ILE A 350 8.51 -8.78 -16.07
N ALA A 351 8.78 -9.79 -15.24
CA ALA A 351 8.36 -9.76 -13.85
C ALA A 351 9.16 -8.72 -13.07
N ALA A 352 8.45 -8.02 -12.21
CA ALA A 352 9.05 -7.17 -11.20
C ALA A 352 9.57 -8.01 -10.04
N LEU A 353 10.81 -8.48 -10.17
CA LEU A 353 11.45 -9.29 -9.15
C LEU A 353 12.27 -8.41 -8.22
N ALA A 354 11.58 -7.75 -7.29
CA ALA A 354 12.17 -7.40 -5.99
C ALA A 354 12.34 -8.67 -5.13
N LEU A 355 12.75 -9.77 -5.78
CA LEU A 355 12.94 -11.11 -5.29
C LEU A 355 11.69 -12.01 -5.28
N CYS A 356 11.76 -13.05 -6.11
CA CYS A 356 10.77 -14.12 -6.23
C CYS A 356 10.75 -14.98 -4.94
N TYR A 357 9.74 -14.85 -4.07
CA TYR A 357 9.60 -15.76 -2.92
C TYR A 357 8.23 -16.41 -2.83
N SER A 358 8.12 -17.54 -3.51
CA SER A 358 7.40 -18.72 -3.02
C SER A 358 8.02 -19.91 -3.73
N PHE A 359 9.13 -20.43 -3.17
CA PHE A 359 9.62 -21.76 -3.49
C PHE A 359 8.88 -22.78 -2.63
#